data_AF-A0A2T0UJT0-F1
#
_entry.id   AF-A0A2T0UJT0-F1
#
_cell.length_a   1.000
_cell.length_b   1.000
_cell.length_c   1.000
_cell.angle_alpha   90.00
_cell.angle_beta   90.00
_cell.angle_gamma   90.00
#
_symmetry.space_group_name_H-M   'P 1'
#
loop_
_entity.id
_entity.type
_entity.pdbx_description
1 polymer ?
#
loop_
_entity_poly.entity_id
_entity_poly.type
_entity_poly.pdbx_seq_one_letter_code
_entity_poly.pdbx_strand_id
1 'polypeptide(L)'
;MSLIACVDVGSTWTKGVLVEADSGSLVGAASSPTTVTSDVMDGVDSVCRALASHGDVASTLVCSSAGGGLRVAVVGYEREVTAEAGHRVALSAGGRVVHVSAGPLSGDGVRELRAASPDVVLLVGGTDGGNSDVLRHNGSRLARAKVKAPVVVAGNADAASEVAAELAATGHRYVVTSNVLPRIGVIAPDAARGAIRGVFLEHVIGGKGLSRRGFADLVRAATPDAVLRGVEVLADVRGEDVLVVDIGGATTDVYSVLRPQGEDATIERDVAGTLWQERTVEADLGMRWNALGIVEAAARESLSLSDGAVSYAARVAVEIDHRASSEQEWEWEAELATVAAVVAVRRHGRPRAAGERPRPLADVGLVLGSGGVLRHGPASLQEIVLGAVAGDHGGGWTVPAAATRGVDTAYVLFACGLLAEAHPEAARALAATLARGLSG
;
A
#
# COMPACT_ATOMS: atom_id res chain seq x y z
N MET A 1 30.61 12.90 4.91
CA MET A 1 29.61 11.83 4.77
C MET A 1 28.31 12.41 5.26
N SER A 2 27.35 12.58 4.36
CA SER A 2 26.02 13.08 4.73
C SER A 2 25.14 11.86 5.00
N LEU A 3 24.60 11.74 6.21
CA LEU A 3 23.78 10.60 6.60
C LEU A 3 22.30 10.99 6.59
N ILE A 4 21.47 10.17 5.97
CA ILE A 4 20.02 10.35 5.89
C ILE A 4 19.35 9.25 6.69
N ALA A 5 18.56 9.63 7.70
CA ALA A 5 17.72 8.70 8.44
C ALA A 5 16.38 8.55 7.71
N CYS A 6 16.07 7.34 7.26
CA CYS A 6 14.75 7.00 6.75
C CYS A 6 13.99 6.23 7.83
N VAL A 7 12.81 6.71 8.25
CA VAL A 7 12.03 6.10 9.33
C VAL A 7 10.63 5.72 8.86
N ASP A 8 10.26 4.47 9.04
CA ASP A 8 8.90 3.95 8.87
C ASP A 8 8.21 3.85 10.23
N VAL A 9 7.17 4.65 10.43
CA VAL A 9 6.28 4.53 11.59
C VAL A 9 5.13 3.58 11.26
N GLY A 10 5.36 2.29 11.52
CA GLY A 10 4.38 1.23 11.33
C GLY A 10 3.31 1.20 12.42
N SER A 11 2.25 0.38 12.23
CA SER A 11 1.20 0.16 13.23
C SER A 11 1.69 -0.57 14.49
N THR A 12 2.73 -1.41 14.37
CA THR A 12 3.30 -2.18 15.48
C THR A 12 4.75 -1.80 15.79
N TRP A 13 5.54 -1.49 14.75
CA TRP A 13 6.96 -1.18 14.87
C TRP A 13 7.31 0.09 14.12
N THR A 14 8.04 0.98 14.79
CA THR A 14 8.78 2.07 14.16
C THR A 14 10.15 1.54 13.79
N LYS A 15 10.50 1.58 12.51
CA LYS A 15 11.76 1.05 11.97
C LYS A 15 12.50 2.18 11.30
N GLY A 16 13.82 2.18 11.38
CA GLY A 16 14.63 3.16 10.67
C GLY A 16 15.91 2.56 10.14
N VAL A 17 16.35 3.13 9.03
CA VAL A 17 17.63 2.83 8.41
C VAL A 17 18.40 4.12 8.20
N LEU A 18 19.72 4.03 8.32
CA LEU A 18 20.63 5.13 8.09
C LEU A 18 21.39 4.89 6.79
N VAL A 19 21.30 5.82 5.87
CA VAL A 19 21.86 5.70 4.51
C VAL A 19 22.87 6.82 4.27
N GLU A 20 24.01 6.46 3.71
CA GLU A 20 25.01 7.43 3.28
C GLU A 20 24.58 8.03 1.93
N ALA A 21 24.45 9.37 1.86
CA ALA A 21 23.76 10.05 0.76
C ALA A 21 24.49 9.95 -0.59
N ASP A 22 25.82 9.86 -0.60
CA ASP A 22 26.61 9.87 -1.84
C ASP A 22 26.74 8.46 -2.44
N SER A 23 26.91 7.46 -1.58
CA SER A 23 27.14 6.07 -1.95
C SER A 23 25.88 5.20 -1.91
N GLY A 24 24.81 5.65 -1.25
CA GLY A 24 23.60 4.87 -0.99
C GLY A 24 23.82 3.65 -0.09
N SER A 25 24.94 3.60 0.63
CA SER A 25 25.28 2.48 1.50
C SER A 25 24.41 2.49 2.76
N LEU A 26 23.88 1.33 3.13
CA LEU A 26 23.22 1.11 4.42
C LEU A 26 24.28 1.12 5.53
N VAL A 27 24.18 2.09 6.43
CA VAL A 27 25.13 2.31 7.55
C VAL A 27 24.65 1.63 8.82
N GLY A 28 23.34 1.61 9.06
CA GLY A 28 22.74 1.00 10.24
C GLY A 28 21.23 0.86 10.11
N ALA A 29 20.66 0.01 10.95
CA ALA A 29 19.21 -0.19 11.06
C ALA A 29 18.83 -0.31 12.54
N ALA A 30 17.67 0.22 12.89
CA ALA A 30 17.12 0.14 14.24
C ALA A 30 15.59 0.00 14.20
N SER A 31 15.02 -0.51 15.28
CA SER A 31 13.58 -0.60 15.43
C SER A 31 13.17 -0.43 16.88
N SER A 32 12.00 0.17 17.09
CA SER A 32 11.34 0.32 18.39
C SER A 32 9.87 -0.07 18.23
N PRO A 33 9.21 -0.63 19.26
CA PRO A 33 7.75 -0.72 19.27
C PRO A 33 7.15 0.66 18.98
N THR A 34 6.10 0.72 18.15
CA THR A 34 5.39 1.97 17.88
C THR A 34 4.68 2.42 19.14
N THR A 35 4.85 3.70 19.50
CA THR A 35 4.17 4.29 20.66
C THR A 35 2.75 4.69 20.30
N VAL A 36 1.78 3.87 20.74
CA VAL A 36 0.34 4.09 20.51
C VAL A 36 -0.35 4.74 21.70
N THR A 37 0.15 4.47 22.92
CA THR A 37 -0.38 5.03 24.18
C THR A 37 0.31 6.33 24.61
N SER A 38 1.42 6.67 23.95
CA SER A 38 2.14 7.94 24.11
C SER A 38 2.33 8.62 22.74
N ASP A 39 3.13 9.69 22.70
CA ASP A 39 3.37 10.44 21.46
C ASP A 39 4.20 9.60 20.48
N VAL A 40 3.78 9.53 19.20
CA VAL A 40 4.42 8.65 18.20
C VAL A 40 5.88 9.00 17.94
N MET A 41 6.27 10.26 18.19
CA MET A 41 7.65 10.71 18.04
C MET A 41 8.58 10.06 19.08
N ASP A 42 8.08 9.48 20.18
CA ASP A 42 8.91 8.75 21.13
C ASP A 42 9.57 7.53 20.47
N GLY A 43 8.82 6.83 19.60
CA GLY A 43 9.33 5.73 18.78
C GLY A 43 10.35 6.20 17.75
N VAL A 44 10.09 7.34 17.09
CA VAL A 44 11.01 7.96 16.12
C VAL A 44 12.32 8.36 16.80
N ASP A 45 12.24 9.03 17.96
CA ASP A 45 13.39 9.45 18.75
C ASP A 45 14.21 8.24 19.23
N SER A 46 13.53 7.16 19.62
CA SER A 46 14.18 5.91 20.03
C SER A 46 15.03 5.31 18.90
N VAL A 47 14.45 5.20 17.70
CA VAL A 47 15.15 4.74 16.50
C VAL A 47 16.30 5.67 16.13
N CYS A 48 16.08 6.99 16.12
CA CYS A 48 17.13 7.95 15.79
C CYS A 48 18.30 7.91 16.79
N ARG A 49 18.02 7.79 18.09
CA ARG A 49 19.06 7.63 19.13
C ARG A 49 19.87 6.35 18.92
N ALA A 50 19.23 5.24 18.56
CA ALA A 50 19.93 3.99 18.27
C ALA A 50 20.85 4.10 17.05
N LEU A 51 20.50 4.92 16.06
CA LEU A 51 21.29 5.16 14.86
C LEU A 51 22.37 6.24 15.04
N ALA A 52 22.27 7.09 16.05
CA ALA A 52 23.17 8.23 16.27
C ALA A 52 24.65 7.84 16.51
N SER A 53 24.91 6.60 16.95
CA SER A 53 26.28 6.09 17.13
C SER A 53 27.08 5.98 15.83
N HIS A 54 26.40 6.01 14.68
CA HIS A 54 27.02 5.91 13.36
C HIS A 54 27.45 7.27 12.77
N GLY A 55 27.07 8.39 13.39
CA GLY A 55 27.45 9.74 12.97
C GLY A 55 26.27 10.71 12.93
N ASP A 56 26.58 11.97 12.59
CA ASP A 56 25.59 13.04 12.54
C ASP A 56 24.61 12.86 11.37
N VAL A 57 23.31 12.89 11.69
CA VAL A 57 22.22 12.78 10.72
C VAL A 57 21.95 14.16 10.10
N ALA A 58 22.13 14.28 8.79
CA ALA A 58 21.91 15.52 8.06
C ALA A 58 20.42 15.82 7.83
N SER A 59 19.61 14.77 7.63
CA SER A 59 18.17 14.89 7.45
C SER A 59 17.43 13.60 7.81
N THR A 60 16.19 13.75 8.28
CA THR A 60 15.28 12.63 8.57
C THR A 60 14.07 12.67 7.65
N LEU A 61 13.84 11.58 6.93
CA LEU A 61 12.68 11.36 6.06
C LEU A 61 11.78 10.31 6.72
N VAL A 62 10.50 10.61 6.88
CA VAL A 62 9.58 9.70 7.58
C VAL A 62 8.48 9.22 6.63
N CYS A 63 8.14 7.94 6.65
CA CYS A 63 6.85 7.46 6.18
C CYS A 63 6.05 6.92 7.36
N SER A 64 4.72 6.90 7.24
CA SER A 64 3.87 6.42 8.33
C SER A 64 2.65 5.67 7.83
N SER A 65 2.33 4.59 8.55
CA SER A 65 1.05 3.90 8.52
C SER A 65 0.36 3.92 9.91
N ALA A 66 1.03 4.46 10.94
CA ALA A 66 0.41 4.77 12.23
C ALA A 66 -0.67 5.84 12.07
N GLY A 67 -1.81 5.63 12.72
CA GLY A 67 -3.06 6.39 12.52
C GLY A 67 -4.18 5.57 11.88
N GLY A 68 -3.90 4.37 11.35
CA GLY A 68 -4.88 3.47 10.75
C GLY A 68 -5.10 3.74 9.26
N GLY A 69 -5.55 2.71 8.52
CA GLY A 69 -5.73 2.79 7.07
C GLY A 69 -6.73 3.87 6.66
N LEU A 70 -6.38 4.63 5.60
CA LEU A 70 -7.19 5.73 5.07
C LEU A 70 -8.57 5.22 4.64
N ARG A 71 -9.64 5.68 5.28
CA ARG A 71 -11.02 5.32 4.92
C ARG A 71 -11.49 6.21 3.78
N VAL A 72 -11.63 5.66 2.58
CA VAL A 72 -12.06 6.41 1.39
C VAL A 72 -13.52 6.10 1.10
N ALA A 73 -14.33 7.14 0.88
CA ALA A 73 -15.64 6.99 0.26
C ALA A 73 -15.57 7.45 -1.20
N VAL A 74 -16.12 6.67 -2.12
CA VAL A 74 -16.18 7.01 -3.55
C VAL A 74 -17.60 7.41 -3.91
N VAL A 75 -17.74 8.58 -4.53
CA VAL A 75 -19.00 9.07 -5.08
C VAL A 75 -18.80 9.25 -6.57
N GLY A 76 -19.42 8.39 -7.38
CA GLY A 76 -19.30 8.39 -8.83
C GLY A 76 -20.56 8.85 -9.56
N TYR A 77 -20.44 9.05 -10.87
CA TYR A 77 -21.57 9.30 -11.77
C TYR A 77 -22.33 8.02 -12.10
N GLU A 78 -21.60 6.98 -12.51
CA GLU A 78 -22.13 5.68 -12.94
C GLU A 78 -21.37 4.56 -12.24
N ARG A 79 -22.09 3.50 -11.84
CA ARG A 79 -21.57 2.44 -10.95
C ARG A 79 -20.44 1.66 -11.60
N GLU A 80 -20.67 1.16 -12.80
CA GLU A 80 -19.76 0.22 -13.49
C GLU A 80 -18.59 0.92 -14.19
N VAL A 81 -18.62 2.26 -14.25
CA VAL A 81 -17.64 3.04 -15.01
C VAL A 81 -16.86 3.97 -14.07
N THR A 82 -17.45 5.11 -13.71
CA THR A 82 -16.73 6.14 -12.95
C THR A 82 -16.56 5.78 -11.47
N ALA A 83 -17.56 5.18 -10.83
CA ALA A 83 -17.46 4.77 -9.43
C ALA A 83 -16.49 3.60 -9.27
N GLU A 84 -16.47 2.67 -10.23
CA GLU A 84 -15.50 1.57 -10.29
C GLU A 84 -14.06 2.09 -10.52
N ALA A 85 -13.87 3.02 -11.46
CA ALA A 85 -12.56 3.67 -11.64
C ALA A 85 -12.10 4.39 -10.35
N GLY A 86 -12.98 5.15 -9.70
CA GLY A 86 -12.70 5.77 -8.41
C GLY A 86 -12.40 4.75 -7.30
N HIS A 87 -13.10 3.62 -7.27
CA HIS A 87 -12.84 2.52 -6.33
C HIS A 87 -11.43 1.97 -6.50
N ARG A 88 -11.00 1.69 -7.74
CA ARG A 88 -9.64 1.23 -8.05
C ARG A 88 -8.58 2.24 -7.67
N VAL A 89 -8.79 3.52 -7.98
CA VAL A 89 -7.87 4.59 -7.59
C VAL A 89 -7.73 4.66 -6.07
N ALA A 90 -8.84 4.61 -5.33
CA ALA A 90 -8.84 4.64 -3.87
C ALA A 90 -8.07 3.45 -3.26
N LEU A 91 -8.26 2.23 -3.80
CA LEU A 91 -7.50 1.05 -3.38
C LEU A 91 -6.01 1.20 -3.70
N SER A 92 -5.68 1.67 -4.90
CA SER A 92 -4.28 1.89 -5.32
C SER A 92 -3.58 3.01 -4.55
N ALA A 93 -4.34 3.94 -3.96
CA ALA A 93 -3.85 4.96 -3.04
C ALA A 93 -3.64 4.43 -1.61
N GLY A 94 -3.76 3.12 -1.40
CA GLY A 94 -3.62 2.48 -0.09
C GLY A 94 -4.81 2.68 0.84
N GLY A 95 -5.93 3.19 0.32
CA GLY A 95 -7.15 3.43 1.09
C GLY A 95 -8.04 2.19 1.20
N ARG A 96 -8.67 2.02 2.38
CA ARG A 96 -9.81 1.11 2.56
C ARG A 96 -11.07 1.81 2.07
N VAL A 97 -11.70 1.28 1.02
CA VAL A 97 -12.97 1.83 0.54
C VAL A 97 -14.11 1.43 1.48
N VAL A 98 -14.69 2.41 2.18
CA VAL A 98 -15.74 2.20 3.20
C VAL A 98 -17.15 2.49 2.70
N HIS A 99 -17.27 3.16 1.55
CA HIS A 99 -18.54 3.49 0.92
C HIS A 99 -18.33 3.73 -0.58
N VAL A 100 -19.26 3.25 -1.41
CA VAL A 100 -19.30 3.56 -2.84
C VAL A 100 -20.73 3.87 -3.23
N SER A 101 -20.97 5.07 -3.77
CA SER A 101 -22.25 5.45 -4.38
C SER A 101 -22.05 5.86 -5.83
N ALA A 102 -23.14 5.77 -6.60
CA ALA A 102 -23.18 6.20 -7.99
C ALA A 102 -24.48 6.97 -8.25
N GLY A 103 -24.42 7.90 -9.21
CA GLY A 103 -25.55 8.75 -9.59
C GLY A 103 -25.71 9.98 -8.69
N PRO A 104 -26.81 10.73 -8.86
CA PRO A 104 -27.13 11.88 -8.04
C PRO A 104 -27.32 11.48 -6.56
N LEU A 105 -26.52 12.06 -5.66
CA LEU A 105 -26.59 11.82 -4.23
C LEU A 105 -27.96 12.20 -3.69
N SER A 106 -28.68 11.20 -3.17
CA SER A 106 -29.95 11.37 -2.48
C SER A 106 -29.73 11.81 -1.03
N GLY A 107 -30.81 12.19 -0.34
CA GLY A 107 -30.74 12.50 1.10
C GLY A 107 -30.27 11.29 1.91
N ASP A 108 -30.62 10.09 1.45
CA ASP A 108 -30.33 8.82 2.10
C ASP A 108 -28.87 8.42 1.84
N GLY A 109 -28.40 8.58 0.60
CA GLY A 109 -27.00 8.36 0.24
C GLY A 109 -26.05 9.26 1.04
N VAL A 110 -26.43 10.52 1.32
CA VAL A 110 -25.66 11.38 2.23
C VAL A 110 -25.62 10.85 3.66
N ARG A 111 -26.71 10.25 4.16
CA ARG A 111 -26.74 9.67 5.52
C ARG A 111 -25.86 8.42 5.59
N GLU A 112 -25.92 7.55 4.58
CA GLU A 112 -25.06 6.37 4.45
C GLU A 112 -23.57 6.75 4.36
N LEU A 113 -23.24 7.74 3.53
CA LEU A 113 -21.89 8.27 3.41
C LEU A 113 -21.36 8.76 4.76
N ARG A 114 -22.16 9.50 5.53
CA ARG A 114 -21.77 9.95 6.88
C ARG A 114 -21.60 8.79 7.85
N ALA A 115 -22.51 7.81 7.83
CA ALA A 115 -22.45 6.64 8.70
C ALA A 115 -21.18 5.82 8.46
N ALA A 116 -20.73 5.74 7.21
CA ALA A 116 -19.47 5.09 6.84
C ALA A 116 -18.22 5.79 7.39
N SER A 117 -18.34 7.00 7.96
CA SER A 117 -17.25 7.75 8.59
C SER A 117 -15.95 7.75 7.77
N PRO A 118 -15.97 8.26 6.53
CA PRO A 118 -14.76 8.33 5.70
C PRO A 118 -13.78 9.37 6.27
N ASP A 119 -12.50 9.12 6.03
CA ASP A 119 -11.42 10.08 6.24
C ASP A 119 -11.29 11.04 5.04
N VAL A 120 -11.63 10.57 3.83
CA VAL A 120 -11.66 11.36 2.58
C VAL A 120 -12.82 10.92 1.68
N VAL A 121 -13.43 11.86 0.96
CA VAL A 121 -14.40 11.57 -0.10
C VAL A 121 -13.74 11.81 -1.45
N LEU A 122 -13.65 10.77 -2.28
CA LEU A 122 -13.26 10.87 -3.68
C LEU A 122 -14.53 11.09 -4.52
N LEU A 123 -14.69 12.30 -5.06
CA LEU A 123 -15.76 12.66 -5.96
C LEU A 123 -15.26 12.56 -7.40
N VAL A 124 -15.80 11.58 -8.13
CA VAL A 124 -15.51 11.30 -9.54
C VAL A 124 -16.80 11.35 -10.34
N GLY A 125 -16.68 11.43 -11.66
CA GLY A 125 -17.85 11.38 -12.54
C GLY A 125 -17.74 12.30 -13.74
N GLY A 126 -18.34 11.86 -14.84
CA GLY A 126 -18.23 12.50 -16.14
C GLY A 126 -16.83 12.34 -16.76
N THR A 127 -16.78 12.02 -18.05
CA THR A 127 -15.56 12.22 -18.85
C THR A 127 -15.37 13.71 -19.10
N ASP A 128 -14.16 14.13 -19.46
CA ASP A 128 -13.92 15.52 -19.86
C ASP A 128 -14.67 15.84 -21.16
N GLY A 129 -15.32 17.01 -21.22
CA GLY A 129 -16.27 17.35 -22.30
C GLY A 129 -17.58 16.55 -22.31
N GLY A 130 -17.79 15.66 -21.33
CA GLY A 130 -18.98 14.82 -21.18
C GLY A 130 -20.03 15.39 -20.23
N ASN A 131 -20.82 14.51 -19.61
CA ASN A 131 -21.85 14.93 -18.64
C ASN A 131 -21.21 15.48 -17.35
N SER A 132 -21.54 16.73 -17.04
CA SER A 132 -21.09 17.47 -15.86
C SER A 132 -22.11 17.55 -14.72
N ASP A 133 -23.38 17.24 -15.00
CA ASP A 133 -24.50 17.63 -14.15
C ASP A 133 -24.51 16.89 -12.81
N VAL A 134 -24.21 15.59 -12.84
CA VAL A 134 -24.16 14.78 -11.63
C VAL A 134 -22.97 15.15 -10.76
N LEU A 135 -21.82 15.51 -11.36
CA LEU A 135 -20.66 15.98 -10.60
C LEU A 135 -20.98 17.28 -9.87
N ARG A 136 -21.59 18.26 -10.55
CA ARG A 136 -22.06 19.52 -9.94
C ARG A 136 -23.07 19.27 -8.84
N HIS A 137 -24.11 18.46 -9.11
CA HIS A 137 -25.13 18.12 -8.12
C HIS A 137 -24.50 17.49 -6.87
N ASN A 138 -23.63 16.50 -7.05
CA ASN A 138 -22.97 15.82 -5.93
C ASN A 138 -22.04 16.75 -5.17
N GLY A 139 -21.29 17.62 -5.86
CA GLY A 139 -20.48 18.69 -5.25
C GLY A 139 -21.30 19.59 -4.33
N SER A 140 -22.40 20.13 -4.84
CA SER A 140 -23.32 20.99 -4.07
C SER A 140 -23.91 20.28 -2.86
N ARG A 141 -24.27 19.00 -3.02
CA ARG A 141 -24.80 18.18 -1.94
C ARG A 141 -23.77 17.94 -0.86
N LEU A 142 -22.52 17.60 -1.22
CA LEU A 142 -21.43 17.41 -0.27
C LEU A 142 -21.12 18.71 0.49
N ALA A 143 -21.04 19.85 -0.20
CA ALA A 143 -20.79 21.16 0.39
C ALA A 143 -21.82 21.52 1.49
N ARG A 144 -23.09 21.14 1.30
CA ARG A 144 -24.18 21.40 2.25
C ARG A 144 -24.34 20.28 3.29
N ALA A 145 -23.82 19.10 3.01
CA ALA A 145 -24.04 17.89 3.79
C ALA A 145 -23.18 17.78 5.06
N LYS A 146 -22.52 18.82 5.58
CA LYS A 146 -21.76 18.78 6.85
C LYS A 146 -20.89 17.51 7.01
N VAL A 147 -20.38 16.96 5.90
CA VAL A 147 -19.49 15.79 5.93
C VAL A 147 -18.16 16.33 6.44
N LYS A 148 -17.55 15.71 7.46
CA LYS A 148 -16.29 16.26 8.04
C LYS A 148 -15.07 16.01 7.15
N ALA A 149 -15.14 14.95 6.35
CA ALA A 149 -14.08 14.51 5.47
C ALA A 149 -13.83 15.55 4.35
N PRO A 150 -12.57 15.91 4.08
CA PRO A 150 -12.21 16.64 2.87
C PRO A 150 -12.62 15.91 1.59
N VAL A 151 -12.84 16.65 0.51
CA VAL A 151 -13.26 16.14 -0.80
C VAL A 151 -12.13 16.25 -1.82
N VAL A 152 -11.75 15.14 -2.44
CA VAL A 152 -10.91 15.13 -3.64
C VAL A 152 -11.83 15.14 -4.86
N VAL A 153 -11.80 16.22 -5.63
CA VAL A 153 -12.59 16.39 -6.86
C VAL A 153 -11.73 15.96 -8.04
N ALA A 154 -12.08 14.82 -8.64
CA ALA A 154 -11.32 14.18 -9.71
C ALA A 154 -12.26 13.69 -10.83
N GLY A 155 -13.23 14.52 -11.20
CA GLY A 155 -14.20 14.28 -12.28
C GLY A 155 -14.07 15.29 -13.42
N ASN A 156 -15.09 15.36 -14.27
CA ASN A 156 -15.17 16.25 -15.44
C ASN A 156 -14.53 17.64 -15.20
N ALA A 157 -13.51 17.95 -16.02
CA ALA A 157 -12.71 19.17 -15.90
C ALA A 157 -13.53 20.46 -16.04
N ASP A 158 -14.59 20.47 -16.86
CA ASP A 158 -15.44 21.64 -17.12
C ASP A 158 -16.34 21.99 -15.91
N ALA A 159 -16.55 21.05 -14.99
CA ALA A 159 -17.34 21.24 -13.77
C ALA A 159 -16.48 21.40 -12.51
N ALA A 160 -15.18 21.07 -12.57
CA ALA A 160 -14.30 21.05 -11.41
C ALA A 160 -14.20 22.41 -10.69
N SER A 161 -14.11 23.51 -11.45
CA SER A 161 -14.02 24.87 -10.88
C SER A 161 -15.29 25.31 -10.17
N GLU A 162 -16.46 24.92 -10.70
CA GLU A 162 -17.76 25.25 -10.11
C GLU A 162 -17.99 24.47 -8.81
N VAL A 163 -17.69 23.17 -8.81
CA VAL A 163 -17.74 22.33 -7.61
C VAL A 163 -16.80 22.86 -6.53
N ALA A 164 -15.58 23.25 -6.90
CA ALA A 164 -14.62 23.86 -5.99
C ALA A 164 -15.16 25.16 -5.37
N ALA A 165 -15.80 26.02 -6.16
CA ALA A 165 -16.41 27.26 -5.68
C ALA A 165 -17.54 26.98 -4.67
N GLU A 166 -18.38 25.97 -4.90
CA GLU A 166 -19.44 25.60 -3.96
C GLU A 166 -18.89 25.04 -2.64
N LEU A 167 -17.86 24.17 -2.70
CA LEU A 167 -17.19 23.63 -1.51
C LEU A 167 -16.52 24.76 -0.71
N ALA A 168 -15.85 25.69 -1.40
CA ALA A 168 -15.22 26.85 -0.78
C ALA A 168 -16.26 27.76 -0.08
N ALA A 169 -17.42 27.99 -0.71
CA ALA A 169 -18.47 28.85 -0.19
C ALA A 169 -19.05 28.38 1.16
N THR A 170 -18.96 27.07 1.46
CA THR A 170 -19.40 26.51 2.75
C THR A 170 -18.23 26.27 3.73
N GLY A 171 -17.00 26.65 3.36
CA GLY A 171 -15.79 26.38 4.15
C GLY A 171 -15.40 24.90 4.18
N HIS A 172 -15.92 24.10 3.23
CA HIS A 172 -15.59 22.68 3.13
C HIS A 172 -14.18 22.50 2.58
N ARG A 173 -13.38 21.61 3.17
CA ARG A 173 -12.00 21.36 2.71
C ARG A 173 -12.00 20.50 1.45
N TYR A 174 -11.22 20.88 0.45
CA TYR A 174 -11.17 20.15 -0.81
C TYR A 174 -9.82 20.27 -1.51
N VAL A 175 -9.58 19.35 -2.44
CA VAL A 175 -8.47 19.37 -3.40
C VAL A 175 -9.04 19.05 -4.78
N VAL A 176 -8.69 19.84 -5.78
CA VAL A 176 -9.04 19.57 -7.19
C VAL A 176 -7.84 18.93 -7.87
N THR A 177 -8.09 17.92 -8.70
CA THR A 177 -7.07 17.21 -9.46
C THR A 177 -7.59 16.85 -10.85
N SER A 178 -6.74 16.27 -11.71
CA SER A 178 -7.19 15.82 -13.03
C SER A 178 -8.21 14.68 -12.90
N ASN A 179 -9.08 14.56 -13.90
CA ASN A 179 -10.13 13.55 -13.93
C ASN A 179 -9.53 12.13 -13.84
N VAL A 180 -10.11 11.27 -13.00
CA VAL A 180 -9.75 9.84 -12.90
C VAL A 180 -10.11 9.07 -14.17
N LEU A 181 -11.16 9.51 -14.88
CA LEU A 181 -11.63 8.91 -16.11
C LEU A 181 -11.85 9.99 -17.17
N PRO A 182 -10.77 10.61 -17.71
CA PRO A 182 -10.89 11.72 -18.64
C PRO A 182 -11.64 11.33 -19.92
N ARG A 183 -11.54 10.06 -20.35
CA ARG A 183 -12.24 9.48 -21.50
C ARG A 183 -12.71 8.07 -21.18
N ILE A 184 -13.75 7.59 -21.88
CA ILE A 184 -14.25 6.23 -21.72
C ILE A 184 -13.10 5.24 -22.01
N GLY A 185 -12.90 4.28 -21.09
CA GLY A 185 -11.85 3.27 -21.21
C GLY A 185 -10.44 3.72 -20.82
N VAL A 186 -10.25 4.97 -20.39
CA VAL A 186 -8.94 5.51 -19.98
C VAL A 186 -8.99 5.92 -18.51
N ILE A 187 -8.29 5.20 -17.64
CA ILE A 187 -8.13 5.57 -16.22
C ILE A 187 -6.80 6.31 -16.03
N ALA A 188 -6.86 7.52 -15.48
CA ALA A 188 -5.70 8.35 -15.14
C ALA A 188 -5.58 8.48 -13.61
N PRO A 189 -4.90 7.53 -12.94
CA PRO A 189 -4.98 7.39 -11.48
C PRO A 189 -4.07 8.38 -10.73
N ASP A 190 -2.97 8.84 -11.32
CA ASP A 190 -1.83 9.37 -10.58
C ASP A 190 -2.14 10.65 -9.82
N ALA A 191 -2.81 11.60 -10.46
CA ALA A 191 -3.11 12.88 -9.83
C ALA A 191 -4.15 12.74 -8.70
N ALA A 192 -5.13 11.85 -8.88
CA ALA A 192 -6.12 11.56 -7.84
C ALA A 192 -5.51 10.75 -6.68
N ARG A 193 -4.64 9.79 -6.99
CA ARG A 193 -3.86 9.02 -6.01
C ARG A 193 -3.00 9.97 -5.16
N GLY A 194 -2.27 10.88 -5.80
CA GLY A 194 -1.47 11.92 -5.14
C GLY A 194 -2.32 12.82 -4.24
N ALA A 195 -3.49 13.27 -4.71
CA ALA A 195 -4.40 14.10 -3.90
C ALA A 195 -4.97 13.36 -2.69
N ILE A 196 -5.39 12.10 -2.84
CA ILE A 196 -5.86 11.24 -1.74
C ILE A 196 -4.74 11.06 -0.70
N ARG A 197 -3.50 10.82 -1.15
CA ARG A 197 -2.33 10.69 -0.28
C ARG A 197 -2.00 11.99 0.44
N GLY A 198 -1.99 13.14 -0.24
CA GLY A 198 -1.77 14.45 0.37
C GLY A 198 -2.80 14.74 1.46
N VAL A 199 -4.07 14.48 1.17
CA VAL A 199 -5.15 14.58 2.16
C VAL A 199 -4.91 13.66 3.35
N PHE A 200 -4.49 12.41 3.14
CA PHE A 200 -4.15 11.48 4.23
C PHE A 200 -3.05 12.04 5.15
N LEU A 201 -1.97 12.56 4.56
CA LEU A 201 -0.85 13.13 5.30
C LEU A 201 -1.29 14.34 6.15
N GLU A 202 -1.95 15.31 5.53
CA GLU A 202 -2.37 16.53 6.21
C GLU A 202 -3.46 16.28 7.27
N HIS A 203 -4.44 15.43 6.96
CA HIS A 203 -5.68 15.36 7.73
C HIS A 203 -5.77 14.15 8.64
N VAL A 204 -5.19 13.01 8.27
CA VAL A 204 -5.31 11.77 9.03
C VAL A 204 -4.10 11.61 9.93
N ILE A 205 -2.90 11.72 9.37
CA ILE A 205 -1.67 11.67 10.15
C ILE A 205 -1.52 12.94 10.99
N GLY A 206 -1.72 14.12 10.39
CA GLY A 206 -1.73 15.39 11.12
C GLY A 206 -2.92 15.58 12.08
N GLY A 207 -4.11 15.05 11.74
CA GLY A 207 -5.34 15.32 12.48
C GLY A 207 -5.73 14.31 13.56
N LYS A 208 -5.16 13.09 13.58
CA LYS A 208 -5.41 12.10 14.65
C LYS A 208 -4.67 12.39 15.96
N GLY A 209 -3.95 13.52 16.04
CA GLY A 209 -3.23 13.92 17.25
C GLY A 209 -2.08 12.97 17.59
N LEU A 210 -1.51 12.29 16.59
CA LEU A 210 -0.42 11.30 16.76
C LEU A 210 0.82 11.91 17.42
N SER A 211 1.04 13.20 17.21
CA SER A 211 2.07 13.97 17.92
C SER A 211 1.70 15.44 18.02
N ARG A 212 2.21 16.11 19.05
CA ARG A 212 2.22 17.58 19.13
C ARG A 212 3.56 18.18 18.68
N ARG A 213 4.51 17.35 18.26
CA ARG A 213 5.92 17.71 17.97
C ARG A 213 6.23 17.79 16.47
N GLY A 214 5.27 18.24 15.65
CA GLY A 214 5.51 18.44 14.21
C GLY A 214 5.72 17.14 13.41
N PHE A 215 5.17 16.00 13.87
CA PHE A 215 5.28 14.73 13.15
C PHE A 215 4.82 14.82 11.69
N ALA A 216 3.70 15.53 11.46
CA ALA A 216 3.18 15.75 10.10
C ALA A 216 4.20 16.43 9.17
N ASP A 217 5.06 17.31 9.70
CA ASP A 217 6.09 18.02 8.94
C ASP A 217 7.27 17.11 8.55
N LEU A 218 7.43 15.96 9.23
CA LEU A 218 8.47 14.96 8.95
C LEU A 218 7.97 13.88 7.98
N VAL A 219 6.67 13.58 7.98
CA VAL A 219 6.11 12.54 7.11
C VAL A 219 6.10 13.01 5.66
N ARG A 220 6.73 12.24 4.78
CA ARG A 220 6.83 12.46 3.34
C ARG A 220 5.87 11.58 2.55
N ALA A 221 5.52 10.41 3.08
CA ALA A 221 4.66 9.45 2.39
C ALA A 221 3.93 8.52 3.38
N ALA A 222 2.84 7.90 2.92
CA ALA A 222 2.33 6.72 3.62
C ALA A 222 3.31 5.55 3.41
N THR A 223 3.47 4.68 4.41
CA THR A 223 4.39 3.53 4.33
C THR A 223 4.15 2.68 3.06
N PRO A 224 2.92 2.30 2.70
CA PRO A 224 2.70 1.50 1.50
C PRO A 224 3.15 2.17 0.21
N ASP A 225 3.05 3.50 0.14
CA ASP A 225 3.43 4.26 -1.04
C ASP A 225 4.95 4.38 -1.15
N ALA A 226 5.62 4.60 -0.01
CA ALA A 226 7.07 4.57 0.07
C ALA A 226 7.60 3.17 -0.32
N VAL A 227 6.96 2.09 0.13
CA VAL A 227 7.35 0.74 -0.28
C VAL A 227 7.12 0.53 -1.77
N LEU A 228 5.93 0.84 -2.32
CA LEU A 228 5.65 0.69 -3.75
C LEU A 228 6.66 1.48 -4.60
N ARG A 229 6.97 2.72 -4.21
CA ARG A 229 7.99 3.52 -4.90
C ARG A 229 9.38 2.91 -4.79
N GLY A 230 9.71 2.28 -3.67
CA GLY A 230 10.93 1.50 -3.50
C GLY A 230 10.99 0.28 -4.42
N VAL A 231 9.86 -0.41 -4.62
CA VAL A 231 9.76 -1.53 -5.56
C VAL A 231 9.95 -1.04 -7.00
N GLU A 232 9.41 0.13 -7.36
CA GLU A 232 9.65 0.76 -8.67
C GLU A 232 11.13 1.02 -8.90
N VAL A 233 11.82 1.62 -7.93
CA VAL A 233 13.28 1.85 -8.01
C VAL A 233 14.04 0.52 -8.15
N LEU A 234 13.64 -0.52 -7.41
CA LEU A 234 14.26 -1.84 -7.50
C LEU A 234 14.06 -2.48 -8.88
N ALA A 235 12.83 -2.44 -9.42
CA ALA A 235 12.53 -2.92 -10.75
C ALA A 235 13.38 -2.18 -11.79
N ASP A 236 13.47 -0.85 -11.71
CA ASP A 236 14.31 0.00 -12.57
C ASP A 236 15.78 -0.40 -12.54
N VAL A 237 16.35 -0.58 -11.34
CA VAL A 237 17.74 -1.00 -11.14
C VAL A 237 18.02 -2.39 -11.71
N ARG A 238 17.08 -3.33 -11.58
CA ARG A 238 17.27 -4.71 -12.05
C ARG A 238 17.00 -4.89 -13.54
N GLY A 239 16.22 -4.00 -14.14
CA GLY A 239 15.86 -4.16 -15.55
C GLY A 239 14.73 -5.16 -15.79
N GLU A 240 13.99 -5.56 -14.76
CA GLU A 240 12.99 -6.64 -14.81
C GLU A 240 11.77 -6.34 -13.93
N ASP A 241 10.75 -7.17 -14.09
CA ASP A 241 9.51 -7.12 -13.32
C ASP A 241 9.71 -7.69 -11.91
N VAL A 242 9.11 -7.05 -10.91
CA VAL A 242 9.30 -7.39 -9.49
C VAL A 242 7.96 -7.63 -8.81
N LEU A 243 7.86 -8.71 -8.04
CA LEU A 243 6.78 -9.01 -7.12
C LEU A 243 7.32 -9.00 -5.69
N VAL A 244 6.68 -8.28 -4.78
CA VAL A 244 7.04 -8.26 -3.35
C VAL A 244 5.89 -8.76 -2.51
N VAL A 245 6.16 -9.67 -1.58
CA VAL A 245 5.19 -10.19 -0.60
C VAL A 245 5.65 -9.76 0.79
N ASP A 246 4.94 -8.83 1.41
CA ASP A 246 5.21 -8.32 2.76
C ASP A 246 4.22 -8.92 3.75
N ILE A 247 4.68 -9.89 4.55
CA ILE A 247 3.84 -10.62 5.52
C ILE A 247 3.98 -9.99 6.90
N GLY A 248 2.96 -9.23 7.30
CA GLY A 248 2.87 -8.57 8.59
C GLY A 248 2.13 -9.37 9.66
N GLY A 249 2.11 -8.83 10.87
CA GLY A 249 1.30 -9.39 11.97
C GLY A 249 -0.20 -9.20 11.78
N ALA A 250 -0.61 -8.19 11.00
CA ALA A 250 -2.02 -7.85 10.78
C ALA A 250 -2.46 -8.03 9.32
N THR A 251 -1.61 -7.72 8.35
CA THR A 251 -1.95 -7.79 6.92
C THR A 251 -0.85 -8.51 6.16
N THR A 252 -1.20 -9.02 4.99
CA THR A 252 -0.25 -9.40 3.95
C THR A 252 -0.44 -8.49 2.77
N ASP A 253 0.64 -7.81 2.37
CA ASP A 253 0.64 -6.87 1.26
C ASP A 253 1.37 -7.49 0.08
N VAL A 254 0.82 -7.35 -1.13
CA VAL A 254 1.48 -7.79 -2.36
C VAL A 254 1.68 -6.59 -3.26
N TYR A 255 2.93 -6.29 -3.59
CA TYR A 255 3.31 -5.23 -4.50
C TYR A 255 3.81 -5.83 -5.79
N SER A 256 3.55 -5.17 -6.89
CA SER A 256 4.04 -5.60 -8.17
C SER A 256 4.31 -4.41 -9.07
N VAL A 257 5.48 -4.44 -9.69
CA VAL A 257 5.91 -3.48 -10.69
C VAL A 257 6.25 -4.27 -11.93
N LEU A 258 5.37 -4.14 -12.92
CA LEU A 258 5.51 -4.79 -14.21
C LEU A 258 5.88 -3.76 -15.26
N ARG A 259 6.60 -4.21 -16.27
CA ARG A 259 6.97 -3.40 -17.42
C ARG A 259 6.11 -3.82 -18.60
N PRO A 260 5.38 -2.90 -19.23
CA PRO A 260 4.63 -3.24 -20.44
C PRO A 260 5.58 -3.77 -21.52
N GLN A 261 5.21 -4.89 -22.15
CA GLN A 261 5.96 -5.52 -23.24
C GLN A 261 5.07 -5.69 -24.49
N GLY A 262 5.67 -5.71 -25.68
CA GLY A 262 4.95 -6.05 -26.93
C GLY A 262 3.74 -5.15 -27.22
N GLU A 263 2.59 -5.77 -27.52
CA GLU A 263 1.32 -5.06 -27.80
C GLU A 263 0.85 -4.23 -26.60
N ASP A 264 1.17 -4.63 -25.38
CA ASP A 264 0.78 -3.90 -24.16
C ASP A 264 1.55 -2.57 -24.01
N ALA A 265 2.78 -2.46 -24.53
CA ALA A 265 3.53 -1.20 -24.59
C ALA A 265 2.96 -0.22 -25.64
N THR A 266 2.32 -0.74 -26.69
CA THR A 266 1.56 0.08 -27.64
C THR A 266 0.19 0.49 -27.07
N ILE A 267 -0.47 -0.41 -26.33
CA ILE A 267 -1.75 -0.12 -25.65
C ILE A 267 -1.57 0.85 -24.49
N GLU A 268 -0.44 0.83 -23.76
CA GLU A 268 -0.10 1.84 -22.74
C GLU A 268 -0.19 3.28 -23.28
N ARG A 269 0.16 3.48 -24.55
CA ARG A 269 0.09 4.81 -25.20
C ARG A 269 -1.33 5.21 -25.62
N ASP A 270 -2.21 4.24 -25.86
CA ASP A 270 -3.53 4.46 -26.50
C ASP A 270 -4.75 4.17 -25.59
N VAL A 271 -4.67 3.24 -24.62
CA VAL A 271 -5.76 2.84 -23.71
C VAL A 271 -5.21 2.39 -22.34
N ALA A 272 -5.28 3.27 -21.33
CA ALA A 272 -4.83 3.01 -19.96
C ALA A 272 -5.87 2.21 -19.13
N GLY A 273 -5.94 0.89 -19.37
CA GLY A 273 -6.79 -0.02 -18.58
C GLY A 273 -6.08 -0.74 -17.43
N THR A 274 -4.78 -1.06 -17.58
CA THR A 274 -4.00 -1.89 -16.63
C THR A 274 -3.09 -1.04 -15.76
N LEU A 275 -3.13 -1.22 -14.44
CA LEU A 275 -2.16 -0.63 -13.51
C LEU A 275 -0.90 -1.50 -13.46
N TRP A 276 0.15 -1.06 -14.15
CA TRP A 276 1.46 -1.75 -14.19
C TRP A 276 2.17 -1.78 -12.83
N GLN A 277 1.94 -0.76 -12.01
CA GLN A 277 2.37 -0.68 -10.61
C GLN A 277 1.14 -0.80 -9.71
N GLU A 278 1.17 -1.79 -8.82
CA GLU A 278 0.01 -2.08 -7.99
C GLU A 278 0.40 -2.61 -6.61
N ARG A 279 -0.46 -2.33 -5.63
CA ARG A 279 -0.46 -2.95 -4.32
C ARG A 279 -1.84 -3.52 -4.01
N THR A 280 -1.89 -4.77 -3.55
CA THR A 280 -3.04 -5.29 -2.79
C THR A 280 -2.70 -5.43 -1.33
N VAL A 281 -3.73 -5.38 -0.48
CA VAL A 281 -3.61 -5.61 0.95
C VAL A 281 -4.70 -6.59 1.39
N GLU A 282 -4.27 -7.70 1.95
CA GLU A 282 -5.12 -8.75 2.48
C GLU A 282 -5.26 -8.57 3.98
N ALA A 283 -6.31 -7.87 4.38
CA ALA A 283 -6.55 -7.53 5.78
C ALA A 283 -6.94 -8.74 6.65
N ASP A 284 -7.34 -9.85 6.04
CA ASP A 284 -7.65 -11.13 6.69
C ASP A 284 -6.43 -12.05 6.81
N LEU A 285 -5.27 -11.69 6.26
CA LEU A 285 -4.08 -12.55 6.22
C LEU A 285 -2.92 -11.95 7.04
N GLY A 286 -3.01 -12.03 8.37
CA GLY A 286 -1.95 -11.53 9.27
C GLY A 286 -1.45 -12.61 10.23
N MET A 287 -0.15 -12.68 10.48
CA MET A 287 0.47 -13.75 11.29
C MET A 287 0.12 -13.72 12.78
N ARG A 288 -0.53 -12.65 13.26
CA ARG A 288 -0.95 -12.45 14.66
C ARG A 288 -2.42 -12.07 14.71
N TRP A 289 -2.72 -10.78 14.63
CA TRP A 289 -4.07 -10.19 14.78
C TRP A 289 -5.15 -10.89 13.94
N ASN A 290 -4.78 -11.37 12.75
CA ASN A 290 -5.71 -12.00 11.81
C ASN A 290 -5.29 -13.46 11.48
N ALA A 291 -4.62 -14.16 12.40
CA ALA A 291 -4.09 -15.50 12.14
C ALA A 291 -5.21 -16.52 11.85
N LEU A 292 -6.38 -16.37 12.47
CA LEU A 292 -7.55 -17.19 12.16
C LEU A 292 -8.08 -16.95 10.74
N GLY A 293 -7.92 -15.74 10.18
CA GLY A 293 -8.30 -15.46 8.81
C GLY A 293 -7.45 -16.23 7.78
N ILE A 294 -6.19 -16.55 8.11
CA ILE A 294 -5.34 -17.46 7.32
C ILE A 294 -5.95 -18.86 7.29
N VAL A 295 -6.44 -19.38 8.42
CA VAL A 295 -7.09 -20.70 8.50
C VAL A 295 -8.38 -20.74 7.65
N GLU A 296 -9.21 -19.71 7.76
CA GLU A 296 -10.41 -19.59 6.93
C GLU A 296 -10.08 -19.50 5.43
N ALA A 297 -9.03 -18.76 5.09
CA ALA A 297 -8.56 -18.63 3.72
C ALA A 297 -8.01 -19.96 3.18
N ALA A 298 -7.26 -20.72 3.99
CA ALA A 298 -6.78 -22.05 3.64
C ALA A 298 -7.95 -22.97 3.25
N ALA A 299 -8.99 -23.02 4.09
CA ALA A 299 -10.18 -23.82 3.83
C ALA A 299 -10.90 -23.40 2.54
N ARG A 300 -11.06 -22.09 2.31
CA ARG A 300 -11.69 -21.54 1.09
C ARG A 300 -10.90 -21.89 -0.18
N GLU A 301 -9.58 -21.89 -0.09
CA GLU A 301 -8.66 -22.11 -1.21
C GLU A 301 -8.21 -23.58 -1.35
N SER A 302 -8.79 -24.48 -0.55
CA SER A 302 -8.45 -25.90 -0.48
C SER A 302 -6.96 -26.17 -0.21
N LEU A 303 -6.32 -25.31 0.59
CA LEU A 303 -4.95 -25.48 1.06
C LEU A 303 -4.96 -26.21 2.40
N SER A 304 -4.02 -27.14 2.60
CA SER A 304 -3.92 -27.91 3.83
C SER A 304 -3.11 -27.17 4.90
N LEU A 305 -3.58 -27.27 6.14
CA LEU A 305 -2.86 -26.88 7.36
C LEU A 305 -2.93 -28.05 8.34
N SER A 306 -1.88 -28.28 9.11
CA SER A 306 -1.88 -29.25 10.20
C SER A 306 -2.80 -28.79 11.34
N ASP A 307 -3.35 -29.73 12.11
CA ASP A 307 -4.14 -29.42 13.32
C ASP A 307 -3.31 -28.59 14.33
N GLY A 308 -1.99 -28.81 14.33
CA GLY A 308 -1.02 -28.02 15.09
C GLY A 308 -0.96 -26.57 14.64
N ALA A 309 -0.85 -26.31 13.33
CA ALA A 309 -0.84 -24.96 12.77
C ALA A 309 -2.18 -24.23 13.01
N VAL A 310 -3.32 -24.93 12.91
CA VAL A 310 -4.65 -24.37 13.23
C VAL A 310 -4.72 -23.97 14.70
N SER A 311 -4.27 -24.84 15.61
CA SER A 311 -4.23 -24.55 17.04
C SER A 311 -3.25 -23.41 17.37
N TYR A 312 -2.12 -23.36 16.67
CA TYR A 312 -1.12 -22.30 16.80
C TYR A 312 -1.69 -20.95 16.38
N ALA A 313 -2.41 -20.88 15.24
CA ALA A 313 -3.08 -19.67 14.77
C ALA A 313 -4.07 -19.12 15.81
N ALA A 314 -4.86 -20.00 16.45
CA ALA A 314 -5.78 -19.60 17.51
C ALA A 314 -5.04 -19.03 18.74
N ARG A 315 -3.89 -19.59 19.11
CA ARG A 315 -3.06 -19.08 20.21
C ARG A 315 -2.50 -17.69 19.90
N VAL A 316 -1.82 -17.52 18.77
CA VAL A 316 -1.14 -16.26 18.44
C VAL A 316 -2.08 -15.11 18.07
N ALA A 317 -3.34 -15.41 17.74
CA ALA A 317 -4.39 -14.40 17.59
C ALA A 317 -4.80 -13.76 18.93
N VAL A 318 -4.63 -14.49 20.04
CA VAL A 318 -4.88 -13.99 21.40
C VAL A 318 -3.59 -13.43 22.00
N GLU A 319 -2.49 -14.15 21.84
CA GLU A 319 -1.16 -13.80 22.34
C GLU A 319 -0.33 -13.11 21.25
N ILE A 320 -0.73 -11.89 20.87
CA ILE A 320 -0.16 -11.17 19.71
C ILE A 320 1.35 -10.88 19.83
N ASP A 321 1.89 -10.84 21.04
CA ASP A 321 3.32 -10.63 21.31
C ASP A 321 4.13 -11.94 21.24
N HIS A 322 3.47 -13.10 21.12
CA HIS A 322 4.12 -14.40 21.04
C HIS A 322 4.99 -14.49 19.79
N ARG A 323 6.20 -15.04 19.96
CA ARG A 323 7.16 -15.30 18.89
C ARG A 323 7.53 -16.76 18.91
N ALA A 324 7.61 -17.36 17.71
CA ALA A 324 8.08 -18.73 17.59
C ALA A 324 9.46 -18.88 18.24
N SER A 325 9.57 -19.88 19.08
CA SER A 325 10.68 -20.12 20.00
C SER A 325 11.21 -21.55 19.94
N SER A 326 10.44 -22.47 19.34
CA SER A 326 10.83 -23.86 19.11
C SER A 326 10.79 -24.20 17.62
N GLU A 327 11.47 -25.28 17.24
CA GLU A 327 11.45 -25.81 15.87
C GLU A 327 10.02 -26.10 15.40
N GLN A 328 9.21 -26.72 16.25
CA GLN A 328 7.80 -27.01 15.95
C GLN A 328 6.96 -25.74 15.72
N GLU A 329 7.21 -24.67 16.49
CA GLU A 329 6.52 -23.41 16.27
C GLU A 329 6.94 -22.75 14.95
N TRP A 330 8.20 -22.89 14.56
CA TRP A 330 8.67 -22.40 13.24
C TRP A 330 8.08 -23.20 12.08
N GLU A 331 7.82 -24.49 12.25
CA GLU A 331 7.07 -25.28 11.26
C GLU A 331 5.65 -24.75 11.10
N TRP A 332 4.94 -24.49 12.20
CA TRP A 332 3.58 -23.91 12.14
C TRP A 332 3.57 -22.48 11.59
N GLU A 333 4.56 -21.65 11.92
CA GLU A 333 4.73 -20.33 11.29
C GLU A 333 4.95 -20.46 9.78
N ALA A 334 5.74 -21.44 9.33
CA ALA A 334 5.97 -21.67 7.90
C ALA A 334 4.70 -22.10 7.18
N GLU A 335 3.89 -22.98 7.78
CA GLU A 335 2.59 -23.37 7.23
C GLU A 335 1.65 -22.16 7.07
N LEU A 336 1.49 -21.36 8.12
CA LEU A 336 0.62 -20.17 8.10
C LEU A 336 1.13 -19.10 7.12
N ALA A 337 2.44 -18.83 7.12
CA ALA A 337 3.04 -17.85 6.22
C ALA A 337 2.94 -18.29 4.75
N THR A 338 3.05 -19.59 4.47
CA THR A 338 2.88 -20.15 3.14
C THR A 338 1.47 -19.93 2.62
N VAL A 339 0.45 -20.23 3.44
CA VAL A 339 -0.95 -19.97 3.08
C VAL A 339 -1.18 -18.47 2.88
N ALA A 340 -0.72 -17.63 3.81
CA ALA A 340 -0.90 -16.18 3.70
C ALA A 340 -0.31 -15.63 2.39
N ALA A 341 0.92 -16.01 2.05
CA ALA A 341 1.60 -15.58 0.84
C ALA A 341 0.90 -16.09 -0.42
N VAL A 342 0.60 -17.39 -0.50
CA VAL A 342 -0.04 -18.02 -1.67
C VAL A 342 -1.42 -17.40 -1.92
N VAL A 343 -2.24 -17.29 -0.88
CA VAL A 343 -3.59 -16.72 -1.03
C VAL A 343 -3.52 -15.24 -1.41
N ALA A 344 -2.60 -14.46 -0.81
CA ALA A 344 -2.45 -13.06 -1.15
C ALA A 344 -2.03 -12.87 -2.61
N VAL A 345 -1.07 -13.66 -3.09
CA VAL A 345 -0.61 -13.58 -4.48
C VAL A 345 -1.67 -14.10 -5.46
N ARG A 346 -2.42 -15.16 -5.12
CA ARG A 346 -3.60 -15.59 -5.88
C ARG A 346 -4.60 -14.44 -6.07
N ARG A 347 -4.98 -13.77 -4.98
CA ARG A 347 -5.93 -12.63 -5.02
C ARG A 347 -5.36 -11.43 -5.78
N HIS A 348 -4.05 -11.25 -5.75
CA HIS A 348 -3.35 -10.20 -6.51
C HIS A 348 -3.29 -10.50 -8.02
N GLY A 349 -3.06 -11.76 -8.41
CA GLY A 349 -2.90 -12.17 -9.80
C GLY A 349 -4.22 -12.45 -10.53
N ARG A 350 -5.29 -12.82 -9.81
CA ARG A 350 -6.59 -13.12 -10.41
C ARG A 350 -7.32 -11.87 -10.90
N PRO A 351 -8.15 -11.99 -11.96
CA PRO A 351 -9.11 -10.95 -12.34
C PRO A 351 -10.01 -10.56 -11.16
N ARG A 352 -10.25 -9.25 -10.96
CA ARG A 352 -11.17 -8.79 -9.89
C ARG A 352 -12.61 -8.67 -10.36
N ALA A 353 -12.80 -8.42 -11.66
CA ALA A 353 -14.10 -8.36 -12.29
C ALA A 353 -14.20 -9.30 -13.50
N ALA A 354 -15.43 -9.69 -13.84
CA ALA A 354 -15.71 -10.48 -15.02
C ALA A 354 -15.28 -9.73 -16.29
N GLY A 355 -14.49 -10.38 -17.15
CA GLY A 355 -13.95 -9.79 -18.37
C GLY A 355 -12.58 -9.15 -18.22
N GLU A 356 -12.03 -9.06 -17.00
CA GLU A 356 -10.64 -8.64 -16.81
C GLU A 356 -9.65 -9.76 -17.10
N ARG A 357 -8.48 -9.39 -17.63
CA ARG A 357 -7.37 -10.32 -17.79
C ARG A 357 -6.68 -10.53 -16.44
N PRO A 358 -6.19 -11.75 -16.14
CA PRO A 358 -5.30 -11.96 -15.01
C PRO A 358 -4.06 -11.08 -15.15
N ARG A 359 -3.47 -10.72 -14.02
CA ARG A 359 -2.24 -9.95 -14.00
C ARG A 359 -1.10 -10.79 -14.59
N PRO A 360 -0.28 -10.24 -15.52
CA PRO A 360 0.76 -11.01 -16.19
C PRO A 360 2.00 -11.12 -15.29
N LEU A 361 1.95 -12.04 -14.32
CA LEU A 361 3.02 -12.26 -13.36
C LEU A 361 4.01 -13.36 -13.81
N ALA A 362 3.75 -14.05 -14.92
CA ALA A 362 4.61 -15.12 -15.45
C ALA A 362 6.08 -14.70 -15.62
N ASP A 363 6.29 -13.49 -16.15
CA ASP A 363 7.61 -12.97 -16.55
C ASP A 363 8.27 -12.11 -15.46
N VAL A 364 7.73 -12.13 -14.23
CA VAL A 364 8.39 -11.52 -13.08
C VAL A 364 9.77 -12.16 -12.89
N GLY A 365 10.82 -11.34 -12.88
CA GLY A 365 12.21 -11.79 -12.72
C GLY A 365 12.60 -11.99 -11.25
N LEU A 366 11.91 -11.30 -10.34
CA LEU A 366 12.18 -11.35 -8.90
C LEU A 366 10.91 -11.46 -8.06
N VAL A 367 10.85 -12.47 -7.20
CA VAL A 367 9.92 -12.57 -6.07
C VAL A 367 10.66 -12.27 -4.77
N LEU A 368 10.37 -11.12 -4.16
CA LEU A 368 11.03 -10.64 -2.96
C LEU A 368 10.09 -10.75 -1.74
N GLY A 369 10.52 -11.48 -0.73
CA GLY A 369 9.88 -11.52 0.57
C GLY A 369 10.25 -10.31 1.44
N SER A 370 9.27 -9.82 2.20
CA SER A 370 9.47 -8.84 3.26
C SER A 370 8.56 -9.18 4.45
N GLY A 371 8.55 -8.33 5.48
CA GLY A 371 7.67 -8.51 6.63
C GLY A 371 8.26 -9.40 7.73
N GLY A 372 7.57 -9.43 8.86
CA GLY A 372 8.13 -9.92 10.13
C GLY A 372 8.60 -11.37 10.07
N VAL A 373 7.75 -12.27 9.58
CA VAL A 373 8.04 -13.71 9.54
C VAL A 373 9.18 -14.05 8.57
N LEU A 374 9.23 -13.38 7.40
CA LEU A 374 10.29 -13.63 6.41
C LEU A 374 11.63 -13.03 6.85
N ARG A 375 11.62 -11.84 7.47
CA ARG A 375 12.85 -11.15 7.89
C ARG A 375 13.52 -11.76 9.12
N HIS A 376 12.73 -12.32 10.03
CA HIS A 376 13.23 -12.84 11.31
C HIS A 376 13.15 -14.36 11.42
N GLY A 377 12.52 -15.03 10.46
CA GLY A 377 12.47 -16.48 10.37
C GLY A 377 13.74 -17.11 9.83
N PRO A 378 13.89 -18.43 10.00
CA PRO A 378 15.02 -19.17 9.45
C PRO A 378 14.96 -19.21 7.91
N ALA A 379 16.12 -19.38 7.26
CA ALA A 379 16.23 -19.45 5.81
C ALA A 379 15.35 -20.58 5.19
N SER A 380 15.16 -21.69 5.91
CA SER A 380 14.26 -22.77 5.48
C SER A 380 12.81 -22.31 5.31
N LEU A 381 12.31 -21.49 6.24
CA LEU A 381 10.97 -20.91 6.14
C LEU A 381 10.87 -19.98 4.92
N GLN A 382 11.89 -19.16 4.69
CA GLN A 382 11.93 -18.22 3.55
C GLN A 382 11.82 -18.97 2.22
N GLU A 383 12.61 -20.04 2.05
CA GLU A 383 12.59 -20.88 0.84
C GLU A 383 11.24 -21.60 0.65
N ILE A 384 10.65 -22.13 1.73
CA ILE A 384 9.34 -22.78 1.66
C ILE A 384 8.26 -21.80 1.18
N VAL A 385 8.18 -20.63 1.82
CA VAL A 385 7.13 -19.63 1.54
C VAL A 385 7.27 -19.07 0.12
N LEU A 386 8.46 -18.61 -0.25
CA LEU A 386 8.68 -18.00 -1.57
C LEU A 386 8.68 -19.06 -2.69
N GLY A 387 9.14 -20.29 -2.39
CA GLY A 387 9.04 -21.42 -3.29
C GLY A 387 7.59 -21.79 -3.60
N ALA A 388 6.71 -21.77 -2.59
CA ALA A 388 5.28 -22.00 -2.78
C ALA A 388 4.63 -20.92 -3.65
N VAL A 389 4.96 -19.63 -3.43
CA VAL A 389 4.48 -18.53 -4.29
C VAL A 389 4.91 -18.72 -5.75
N ALA A 390 6.16 -19.08 -5.99
CA ALA A 390 6.69 -19.30 -7.34
C ALA A 390 6.25 -20.65 -7.97
N GLY A 391 5.60 -21.54 -7.22
CA GLY A 391 5.18 -22.86 -7.68
C GLY A 391 3.68 -23.12 -7.64
N ASP A 392 2.87 -22.14 -7.20
CA ASP A 392 1.44 -22.32 -6.99
C ASP A 392 0.64 -22.23 -8.31
N HIS A 393 0.60 -23.34 -9.04
CA HIS A 393 -0.25 -23.48 -10.23
C HIS A 393 -1.74 -23.67 -9.91
N GLY A 394 -2.10 -23.75 -8.62
CA GLY A 394 -3.48 -23.79 -8.19
C GLY A 394 -4.07 -22.37 -8.22
N GLY A 395 -5.19 -22.17 -8.90
CA GLY A 395 -5.96 -20.94 -8.71
C GLY A 395 -5.93 -19.92 -9.85
N GLY A 396 -5.65 -20.30 -11.09
CA GLY A 396 -6.06 -19.50 -12.26
C GLY A 396 -5.36 -18.14 -12.41
N TRP A 397 -4.10 -18.06 -12.00
CA TRP A 397 -3.22 -16.91 -12.20
C TRP A 397 -1.91 -17.37 -12.86
N THR A 398 -1.10 -16.43 -13.36
CA THR A 398 0.17 -16.78 -14.02
C THR A 398 1.31 -16.77 -13.02
N VAL A 399 2.00 -17.90 -12.86
CA VAL A 399 2.97 -18.11 -11.78
C VAL A 399 4.38 -17.68 -12.21
N PRO A 400 5.13 -16.94 -11.39
CA PRO A 400 6.51 -16.52 -11.68
C PRO A 400 7.52 -17.65 -11.45
N ALA A 401 7.36 -18.77 -12.15
CA ALA A 401 8.11 -20.01 -11.87
C ALA A 401 9.62 -19.90 -12.12
N ALA A 402 10.05 -18.99 -12.99
CA ALA A 402 11.45 -18.74 -13.30
C ALA A 402 12.08 -17.61 -12.47
N ALA A 403 11.31 -16.96 -11.59
CA ALA A 403 11.79 -15.81 -10.83
C ALA A 403 12.89 -16.21 -9.84
N THR A 404 13.90 -15.35 -9.72
CA THR A 404 14.82 -15.38 -8.58
C THR A 404 14.03 -15.05 -7.32
N ARG A 405 14.40 -15.66 -6.19
CA ARG A 405 13.73 -15.45 -4.90
C ARG A 405 14.71 -14.91 -3.88
N GLY A 406 14.20 -14.12 -2.93
CA GLY A 406 14.86 -13.93 -1.64
C GLY A 406 14.18 -12.87 -0.81
N VAL A 407 14.87 -12.31 0.19
CA VAL A 407 14.23 -11.54 1.27
C VAL A 407 14.93 -10.21 1.52
N ASP A 408 14.15 -9.13 1.63
CA ASP A 408 14.61 -7.84 2.17
C ASP A 408 14.73 -7.91 3.70
N THR A 409 15.79 -8.55 4.19
CA THR A 409 16.05 -8.72 5.63
C THR A 409 16.27 -7.37 6.34
N ALA A 410 16.88 -6.41 5.65
CA ALA A 410 17.18 -5.08 6.16
C ALA A 410 15.97 -4.11 6.15
N TYR A 411 14.87 -4.48 5.48
CA TYR A 411 13.68 -3.65 5.31
C TYR A 411 13.99 -2.29 4.65
N VAL A 412 14.73 -2.30 3.54
CA VAL A 412 15.20 -1.06 2.89
C VAL A 412 14.26 -0.52 1.82
N LEU A 413 13.25 -1.28 1.36
CA LEU A 413 12.35 -0.82 0.29
C LEU A 413 11.66 0.52 0.61
N PHE A 414 11.16 0.72 1.83
CA PHE A 414 10.53 1.99 2.19
C PHE A 414 11.52 3.17 2.11
N ALA A 415 12.79 2.92 2.45
CA ALA A 415 13.85 3.91 2.39
C ALA A 415 14.23 4.23 0.95
N CYS A 416 14.31 3.24 0.06
CA CYS A 416 14.46 3.46 -1.38
C CYS A 416 13.38 4.40 -1.91
N GLY A 417 12.11 4.19 -1.51
CA GLY A 417 11.02 5.07 -1.93
C GLY A 417 11.08 6.48 -1.34
N LEU A 418 11.42 6.62 -0.06
CA LEU A 418 11.61 7.93 0.58
C LEU A 418 12.75 8.74 -0.05
N LEU A 419 13.81 8.07 -0.49
CA LEU A 419 14.97 8.69 -1.14
C LEU A 419 14.74 8.99 -2.62
N ALA A 420 13.79 8.33 -3.28
CA ALA A 420 13.68 8.32 -4.75
C ALA A 420 13.57 9.70 -5.42
N GLU A 421 12.95 10.68 -4.74
CA GLU A 421 12.77 12.03 -5.29
C GLU A 421 13.95 12.95 -4.97
N ALA A 422 14.34 13.05 -3.69
CA ALA A 422 15.37 13.98 -3.23
C ALA A 422 16.80 13.46 -3.41
N HIS A 423 16.99 12.13 -3.41
CA HIS A 423 18.29 11.45 -3.46
C HIS A 423 18.23 10.22 -4.39
N PRO A 424 17.94 10.41 -5.70
CA PRO A 424 17.67 9.30 -6.63
C PRO A 424 18.84 8.31 -6.79
N GLU A 425 20.09 8.80 -6.79
CA GLU A 425 21.25 7.90 -6.88
C GLU A 425 21.46 7.07 -5.61
N ALA A 426 21.20 7.65 -4.42
CA ALA A 426 21.24 6.91 -3.17
C ALA A 426 20.15 5.83 -3.13
N ALA A 427 18.94 6.15 -3.59
CA ALA A 427 17.84 5.21 -3.69
C ALA A 427 18.18 4.02 -4.61
N ARG A 428 18.74 4.30 -5.80
CA ARG A 428 19.18 3.28 -6.75
C ARG A 428 20.30 2.41 -6.18
N ALA A 429 21.31 3.02 -5.55
CA ALA A 429 22.44 2.30 -4.98
C ALA A 429 22.03 1.41 -3.79
N LEU A 430 21.10 1.88 -2.95
CA LEU A 430 20.49 1.10 -1.88
C LEU A 430 19.66 -0.07 -2.44
N ALA A 431 18.79 0.18 -3.43
CA ALA A 431 18.03 -0.89 -4.08
C ALA A 431 18.95 -1.94 -4.73
N ALA A 432 20.11 -1.53 -5.27
CA ALA A 432 21.10 -2.44 -5.83
C ALA A 432 21.71 -3.39 -4.79
N THR A 433 21.68 -3.08 -3.48
CA THR A 433 22.15 -4.04 -2.45
C THR A 433 21.22 -5.23 -2.35
N LEU A 434 19.91 -5.05 -2.54
CA LEU A 434 18.94 -6.14 -2.61
C LEU A 434 19.17 -7.00 -3.84
N ALA A 435 19.54 -6.39 -4.98
CA ALA A 435 19.81 -7.14 -6.20
C ALA A 435 21.06 -8.05 -6.09
N ARG A 436 22.08 -7.62 -5.34
CA ARG A 436 23.35 -8.37 -5.15
C ARG A 436 23.25 -9.47 -4.09
N GLY A 437 22.41 -9.31 -3.08
CA GLY A 437 22.23 -10.30 -2.01
C GLY A 437 21.56 -11.61 -2.44
N LEU A 438 21.00 -11.63 -3.66
CA LEU A 438 20.22 -12.75 -4.22
C LEU A 438 21.02 -13.61 -5.20
N SER A 439 22.31 -13.30 -5.41
CA SER A 439 23.18 -13.97 -6.39
C SER A 439 23.98 -15.16 -5.81
N GLY A 440 23.53 -15.73 -4.70
CA GLY A 440 24.26 -16.74 -3.92
C GLY A 440 23.64 -18.12 -3.98
#